data_AF-A0A094GKD4-F1
#
_entry.id   AF-A0A094GKD4-F1
#
_cell.length_a   1.000
_cell.length_b   1.000
_cell.length_c   1.000
_cell.angle_alpha   90.00
_cell.angle_beta   90.00
_cell.angle_gamma   90.00
#
_symmetry.space_group_name_H-M   'P 1'
#
loop_
_entity.id
_entity.type
_entity.pdbx_description
1 polymer ?
#
loop_
_entity_poly.entity_id
_entity_poly.type
_entity_poly.pdbx_seq_one_letter_code
_entity_poly.pdbx_strand_id
1 'polypeptide(L)'
;MPRLVPISSVSENDVFSAVLDSITTLSFNAYKNGSAVHGAGLGRHTKAERNAMTKTAQRSIYQATARRESKLAKPTQYSDSEPLCCVLNVWIEGITLSPPAHINASYLRCGDTTPLGVNITPRGSFIDLHYDIGRSGLSTVYGPCEKVLLLFPPTEKNLSLFASTAGLHNRLARIGDKMEGGLVVRLQSSLAIDLPSGAPHAVFTTAGGFLGGINFSTVEELPIMARAILAQLSVFKHNPDAILEDIKVYLSALQSALNLDPPHDVLAPTIESWLDLELSMASIDSLSGYCPKEKKRILAALNDLRPLQCNCGAIGDHLIEEHFKGG
;
A
#
# COMPACT_ATOMS: atom_id res chain seq x y z
N MET A 1 -7.67 -5.72 -11.16
CA MET A 1 -7.34 -4.66 -12.13
C MET A 1 -7.74 -3.32 -11.53
N PRO A 2 -6.91 -2.28 -11.63
CA PRO A 2 -7.25 -0.94 -11.13
C PRO A 2 -8.53 -0.38 -11.76
N ARG A 3 -9.30 0.38 -10.99
CA ARG A 3 -10.59 0.93 -11.44
C ARG A 3 -10.79 2.37 -10.99
N LEU A 4 -11.25 3.22 -11.90
CA LEU A 4 -11.72 4.55 -11.54
C LEU A 4 -13.16 4.46 -11.03
N VAL A 5 -13.40 5.10 -9.89
CA VAL A 5 -14.69 5.06 -9.21
C VAL A 5 -15.15 6.49 -8.90
N PRO A 6 -16.43 6.85 -9.10
CA PRO A 6 -16.94 8.14 -8.66
C PRO A 6 -16.83 8.29 -7.14
N ILE A 7 -16.54 9.51 -6.68
CA ILE A 7 -16.49 9.82 -5.26
C ILE A 7 -17.17 11.15 -4.96
N SER A 8 -17.75 11.27 -3.76
CA SER A 8 -18.27 12.54 -3.26
C SER A 8 -17.16 13.57 -3.13
N SER A 9 -17.46 14.80 -3.53
CA SER A 9 -16.52 15.91 -3.39
C SER A 9 -16.32 16.26 -1.92
N VAL A 10 -15.06 16.31 -1.49
CA VAL A 10 -14.66 16.94 -0.22
C VAL A 10 -14.00 18.28 -0.56
N SER A 11 -14.32 19.31 0.22
CA SER A 11 -13.74 20.64 0.04
C SER A 11 -12.22 20.61 0.24
N GLU A 12 -11.48 21.25 -0.66
CA GLU A 12 -10.03 21.43 -0.51
C GLU A 12 -9.70 22.17 0.80
N ASN A 13 -10.52 23.12 1.23
CA ASN A 13 -10.28 23.90 2.45
C ASN A 13 -10.41 23.06 3.72
N ASP A 14 -11.30 22.06 3.73
CA ASP A 14 -11.48 21.17 4.88
C ASP A 14 -10.24 20.28 5.01
N VAL A 15 -9.78 19.72 3.89
CA VAL A 15 -8.55 18.92 3.83
C VAL A 15 -7.34 19.76 4.23
N PHE A 16 -7.24 21.00 3.73
CA PHE A 16 -6.17 21.93 4.07
C PHE A 16 -6.11 22.20 5.57
N SER A 17 -7.26 22.46 6.20
CA SER A 17 -7.36 22.74 7.64
C SER A 17 -6.96 21.52 8.46
N ALA A 18 -7.50 20.34 8.13
CA ALA A 18 -7.18 19.09 8.81
C ALA A 18 -5.68 18.74 8.69
N VAL A 19 -5.08 18.99 7.52
CA VAL A 19 -3.65 18.82 7.29
C VAL A 19 -2.81 19.77 8.14
N LEU A 20 -3.19 21.04 8.26
CA LEU A 20 -2.47 22.00 9.10
C LEU A 20 -2.48 21.58 10.57
N ASP A 21 -3.65 21.18 11.08
CA ASP A 21 -3.80 20.70 12.45
C ASP A 21 -2.92 19.46 12.70
N SER A 22 -2.91 18.54 11.74
CA SER A 22 -2.16 17.29 11.79
C SER A 22 -0.65 17.50 11.75
N ILE A 23 -0.13 18.40 10.91
CA ILE A 23 1.31 18.68 10.83
C ILE A 23 1.86 19.26 12.14
N THR A 24 1.02 19.84 12.99
CA THR A 24 1.44 20.36 14.30
C THR A 24 1.46 19.30 15.40
N THR A 25 0.80 18.16 15.19
CA THR A 25 0.51 17.17 16.24
C THR A 25 0.94 15.73 15.91
N LEU A 26 1.13 15.39 14.63
CA LEU A 26 1.26 14.02 14.15
C LEU A 26 2.59 13.71 13.46
N SER A 27 2.86 12.41 13.29
CA SER A 27 3.99 11.86 12.54
C SER A 27 3.71 11.85 11.04
N PHE A 28 4.60 12.45 10.25
CA PHE A 28 4.56 12.45 8.79
C PHE A 28 5.99 12.32 8.23
N ASN A 29 6.11 12.02 6.93
CA ASN A 29 7.42 11.95 6.26
C ASN A 29 7.62 13.19 5.39
N ALA A 30 8.71 13.92 5.63
CA ALA A 30 9.05 15.14 4.88
C ALA A 30 10.28 14.89 3.98
N TYR A 31 10.17 15.33 2.73
CA TYR A 31 11.21 15.16 1.71
C TYR A 31 11.61 16.50 1.11
N LYS A 32 12.92 16.67 0.86
CA LYS A 32 13.51 17.81 0.16
C LYS A 32 14.38 17.29 -0.96
N ASN A 33 14.07 17.65 -2.20
CA ASN A 33 14.77 17.20 -3.42
C ASN A 33 14.86 15.66 -3.52
N GLY A 34 13.81 14.96 -3.09
CA GLY A 34 13.75 13.49 -3.09
C GLY A 34 14.40 12.81 -1.89
N SER A 35 15.20 13.53 -1.10
CA SER A 35 15.81 13.01 0.13
C SER A 35 14.92 13.25 1.33
N ALA A 36 14.80 12.25 2.21
CA ALA A 36 14.14 12.42 3.49
C ALA A 36 14.87 13.52 4.30
N VAL A 37 14.12 14.46 4.87
CA VAL A 37 14.70 15.57 5.63
C VAL A 37 15.33 15.05 6.93
N HIS A 38 14.75 13.99 7.53
CA HIS A 38 15.30 13.19 8.64
C HIS A 38 14.63 11.80 8.63
N GLY A 39 15.21 10.81 9.33
CA GLY A 39 14.79 9.40 9.36
C GLY A 39 13.27 9.22 9.31
N ALA A 40 12.76 8.99 8.10
CA ALA A 40 11.36 8.75 7.83
C ALA A 40 11.01 7.40 8.45
N GLY A 41 10.25 7.42 9.53
CA GLY A 41 9.93 6.22 10.30
C GLY A 41 10.94 5.90 11.41
N LEU A 42 10.39 5.61 12.59
CA LEU A 42 11.02 4.96 13.73
C LEU A 42 12.04 5.80 14.53
N GLY A 43 11.54 6.83 15.23
CA GLY A 43 12.29 7.46 16.34
C GLY A 43 11.60 8.66 16.97
N ARG A 44 11.96 8.99 18.22
CA ARG A 44 11.63 10.30 18.80
C ARG A 44 12.51 11.36 18.13
N HIS A 45 11.94 12.14 17.22
CA HIS A 45 12.65 13.26 16.60
C HIS A 45 13.11 14.28 17.66
N THR A 46 14.31 14.80 17.48
CA THR A 46 14.79 15.97 18.21
C THR A 46 13.95 17.21 17.86
N LYS A 47 14.02 18.25 18.69
CA LYS A 47 13.31 19.51 18.41
C LYS A 47 13.76 20.14 17.09
N ALA A 48 15.05 20.05 16.76
CA ALA A 48 15.59 20.60 15.52
C ALA A 48 15.05 19.86 14.28
N GLU A 49 14.99 18.53 14.34
CA GLU A 49 14.44 17.70 13.26
C GLU A 49 12.96 17.97 13.05
N ARG A 50 12.17 18.05 14.14
CA ARG A 50 10.75 18.45 14.06
C ARG A 50 10.59 19.81 13.38
N ASN A 51 11.37 20.80 13.78
CA ASN A 51 11.32 22.13 13.16
C ASN A 51 11.65 22.09 11.66
N ALA A 52 12.65 21.29 11.26
CA ALA A 52 13.01 21.12 9.85
C ALA A 52 11.90 20.43 9.04
N MET A 53 11.27 19.39 9.61
CA MET A 53 10.14 18.69 9.02
C MET A 53 8.93 19.63 8.86
N THR A 54 8.55 20.37 9.91
CA THR A 54 7.44 21.33 9.85
C THR A 54 7.71 22.43 8.81
N LYS A 55 8.93 22.97 8.75
CA LYS A 55 9.31 23.97 7.74
C LYS A 55 9.21 23.40 6.32
N THR A 56 9.63 22.15 6.13
CA THR A 56 9.51 21.43 4.85
C THR A 56 8.04 21.22 4.49
N ALA A 57 7.21 20.88 5.47
CA ALA A 57 5.78 20.68 5.27
C ALA A 57 5.05 21.97 4.88
N GLN A 58 5.31 23.07 5.57
CA GLN A 58 4.78 24.40 5.22
C GLN A 58 5.19 24.81 3.80
N ARG A 59 6.44 24.55 3.41
CA ARG A 59 6.93 24.81 2.05
C ARG A 59 6.24 23.92 1.02
N SER A 60 6.06 22.64 1.31
CA SER A 60 5.32 21.69 0.46
C SER A 60 3.89 22.18 0.23
N ILE A 61 3.17 22.54 1.30
CA ILE A 61 1.80 23.08 1.22
C ILE A 61 1.77 24.32 0.32
N TYR A 62 2.64 25.30 0.56
CA TYR A 62 2.69 26.51 -0.26
C TYR A 62 2.99 26.21 -1.74
N GLN A 63 3.94 25.31 -2.01
CA GLN A 63 4.27 24.91 -3.39
C GLN A 63 3.11 24.13 -4.05
N ALA A 64 2.42 23.30 -3.28
CA ALA A 64 1.29 22.49 -3.74
C ALA A 64 0.03 23.32 -3.98
N THR A 65 -0.22 24.38 -3.21
CA THR A 65 -1.43 25.19 -3.35
C THR A 65 -1.19 26.47 -4.14
N ALA A 66 -0.31 27.36 -3.68
CA ALA A 66 -0.10 28.68 -4.26
C ALA A 66 0.71 28.66 -5.56
N ARG A 67 1.53 27.63 -5.81
CA ARG A 67 2.31 27.45 -7.05
C ARG A 67 1.90 26.22 -7.84
N ARG A 68 0.64 25.78 -7.69
CA ARG A 68 0.13 24.51 -8.24
C ARG A 68 0.36 24.30 -9.75
N GLU A 69 0.30 25.37 -10.54
CA GLU A 69 0.52 25.34 -12.01
C GLU A 69 1.88 25.88 -12.45
N SER A 70 2.79 26.22 -11.52
CA SER A 70 4.05 26.86 -11.84
C SER A 70 4.87 26.05 -12.84
N LYS A 71 5.05 26.58 -14.06
CA LYS A 71 5.84 25.96 -15.14
C LYS A 71 7.35 25.87 -14.83
N LEU A 72 7.79 26.55 -13.77
CA LEU A 72 9.18 26.51 -13.31
C LEU A 72 9.53 25.16 -12.68
N ALA A 73 8.55 24.39 -12.20
CA ALA A 73 8.79 23.09 -11.61
C ALA A 73 8.88 22.00 -12.70
N LYS A 74 10.11 21.64 -13.07
CA LYS A 74 10.37 20.44 -13.86
C LYS A 74 10.59 19.25 -12.93
N PRO A 75 9.97 18.09 -13.18
CA PRO A 75 10.36 16.86 -12.50
C PRO A 75 11.87 16.68 -12.61
N THR A 76 12.52 16.30 -11.51
CA THR A 76 13.95 15.95 -11.43
C THR A 76 14.99 17.07 -11.67
N GLN A 77 14.60 18.34 -11.80
CA GLN A 77 15.53 19.48 -11.90
C GLN A 77 15.30 20.47 -10.76
N TYR A 78 16.04 20.31 -9.65
CA TYR A 78 15.90 21.13 -8.45
C TYR A 78 17.22 21.81 -8.07
N SER A 79 17.13 22.96 -7.39
CA SER A 79 18.27 23.67 -6.82
C SER A 79 18.10 23.80 -5.30
N ASP A 80 19.17 24.11 -4.57
CA ASP A 80 19.05 24.41 -3.14
C ASP A 80 18.34 25.74 -2.84
N SER A 81 18.33 26.66 -3.80
CA SER A 81 17.56 27.91 -3.72
C SER A 81 16.05 27.67 -3.82
N GLU A 82 15.62 26.76 -4.69
CA GLU A 82 14.23 26.36 -4.87
C GLU A 82 14.06 24.84 -4.80
N PRO A 83 14.22 24.23 -3.61
CA PRO A 83 14.01 22.80 -3.45
C PRO A 83 12.55 22.42 -3.66
N LEU A 84 12.33 21.24 -4.23
CA LEU A 84 11.03 20.61 -4.22
C LEU A 84 10.81 19.93 -2.87
N CYS A 85 9.78 20.37 -2.16
CA CYS A 85 9.40 19.79 -0.87
C CYS A 85 8.13 18.96 -1.05
N CYS A 86 8.12 17.76 -0.47
CA CYS A 86 6.94 16.88 -0.44
C CYS A 86 6.69 16.42 0.99
N VAL A 87 5.43 16.12 1.30
CA VAL A 87 5.07 15.46 2.57
C VAL A 87 4.22 14.26 2.24
N LEU A 88 4.54 13.12 2.84
CA LEU A 88 3.80 11.88 2.66
C LEU A 88 3.25 11.40 4.00
N ASN A 89 2.12 10.71 3.94
CA ASN A 89 1.46 10.04 5.06
C ASN A 89 1.14 11.00 6.22
N VAL A 90 0.55 12.17 5.92
CA VAL A 90 -0.08 13.00 6.94
C VAL A 90 -1.42 12.36 7.30
N TRP A 91 -1.48 11.66 8.43
CA TRP A 91 -2.73 11.11 8.93
C TRP A 91 -3.63 12.26 9.40
N ILE A 92 -4.89 12.29 8.96
CA ILE A 92 -5.84 13.34 9.32
C ILE A 92 -7.12 12.76 9.92
N GLU A 93 -7.80 13.56 10.74
CA GLU A 93 -9.10 13.23 11.34
C GLU A 93 -10.21 14.11 10.76
N GLY A 94 -11.47 13.74 11.02
CA GLY A 94 -12.65 14.54 10.62
C GLY A 94 -13.05 14.42 9.15
N ILE A 95 -12.25 13.78 8.31
CA ILE A 95 -12.56 13.51 6.90
C ILE A 95 -12.58 12.00 6.68
N THR A 96 -13.72 11.50 6.20
CA THR A 96 -13.90 10.08 5.93
C THR A 96 -13.73 9.78 4.45
N LEU A 97 -12.85 8.83 4.15
CA LEU A 97 -12.78 8.14 2.88
C LEU A 97 -13.12 6.68 3.16
N SER A 98 -14.05 6.11 2.40
CA SER A 98 -14.49 4.73 2.55
C SER A 98 -14.42 4.01 1.20
N PRO A 99 -14.16 2.69 1.20
CA PRO A 99 -14.28 1.87 0.01
C PRO A 99 -15.67 2.05 -0.64
N PRO A 100 -15.75 2.15 -1.98
CA PRO A 100 -17.02 2.23 -2.69
C PRO A 100 -17.96 1.07 -2.32
N ALA A 101 -19.28 1.32 -2.38
CA ALA A 101 -20.30 0.33 -2.02
C ALA A 101 -20.15 -1.01 -2.76
N HIS A 102 -19.74 -0.99 -4.03
CA HIS A 102 -19.53 -2.22 -4.80
C HIS A 102 -18.38 -3.08 -4.27
N ILE A 103 -17.34 -2.48 -3.65
CA ILE A 103 -16.27 -3.24 -3.00
C ILE A 103 -16.87 -3.98 -1.80
N ASN A 104 -17.63 -3.27 -0.96
CA ASN A 104 -18.26 -3.88 0.21
C ASN A 104 -19.34 -4.91 -0.15
N ALA A 105 -19.95 -4.80 -1.34
CA ALA A 105 -20.95 -5.75 -1.82
C ALA A 105 -20.34 -6.98 -2.51
N SER A 106 -19.11 -6.89 -3.03
CA SER A 106 -18.50 -7.95 -3.84
C SER A 106 -17.37 -8.69 -3.12
N TYR A 107 -16.83 -8.13 -2.04
CA TYR A 107 -15.65 -8.64 -1.36
C TYR A 107 -15.80 -8.65 0.14
N LEU A 108 -15.18 -9.63 0.79
CA LEU A 108 -15.17 -9.76 2.25
C LEU A 108 -14.04 -8.92 2.85
N ARG A 109 -14.41 -7.95 3.70
CA ARG A 109 -13.48 -7.00 4.33
C ARG A 109 -12.79 -7.60 5.55
N CYS A 110 -11.45 -7.57 5.60
CA CYS A 110 -10.67 -8.05 6.75
C CYS A 110 -10.69 -7.10 7.97
N GLY A 111 -11.36 -5.95 7.87
CA GLY A 111 -11.53 -4.99 8.96
C GLY A 111 -10.30 -4.10 9.25
N ASP A 112 -9.26 -4.15 8.43
CA ASP A 112 -7.96 -3.48 8.64
C ASP A 112 -7.81 -2.16 7.86
N THR A 113 -8.87 -1.36 7.78
CA THR A 113 -8.83 -0.08 7.06
C THR A 113 -7.94 0.93 7.78
N THR A 114 -6.98 1.51 7.07
CA THR A 114 -6.14 2.58 7.64
C THR A 114 -6.94 3.86 7.84
N PRO A 115 -6.51 4.75 8.76
CA PRO A 115 -6.93 6.14 8.74
C PRO A 115 -6.63 6.80 7.37
N LEU A 116 -7.31 7.92 7.09
CA LEU A 116 -7.05 8.70 5.89
C LEU A 116 -5.64 9.32 5.96
N GLY A 117 -4.76 8.87 5.07
CA GLY A 117 -3.43 9.45 4.87
C GLY A 117 -3.44 10.45 3.74
N VAL A 118 -2.83 11.61 3.94
CA VAL A 118 -2.72 12.68 2.92
C VAL A 118 -1.27 12.89 2.50
N ASN A 119 -1.06 12.82 1.20
CA ASN A 119 0.18 13.19 0.52
C ASN A 119 0.05 14.60 -0.05
N ILE A 120 1.01 15.46 0.28
CA ILE A 120 1.10 16.85 -0.16
C ILE A 120 2.26 16.93 -1.14
N THR A 121 1.91 17.13 -2.41
CA THR A 121 2.89 17.10 -3.49
C THR A 121 2.74 18.30 -4.40
N PRO A 122 3.79 19.10 -4.61
CA PRO A 122 3.79 20.12 -5.65
C PRO A 122 3.81 19.53 -7.06
N ARG A 123 3.58 20.39 -8.06
CA ARG A 123 3.79 20.04 -9.47
C ARG A 123 5.24 19.60 -9.68
N GLY A 124 5.42 18.55 -10.48
CA GLY A 124 6.73 17.98 -10.77
C GLY A 124 7.24 17.00 -9.73
N SER A 125 6.49 16.74 -8.65
CA SER A 125 6.75 15.62 -7.76
C SER A 125 6.51 14.28 -8.45
N PHE A 126 7.32 13.30 -8.07
CA PHE A 126 7.26 11.92 -8.56
C PHE A 126 7.40 10.97 -7.38
N ILE A 127 6.50 9.99 -7.29
CA ILE A 127 6.61 8.83 -6.42
C ILE A 127 6.92 7.64 -7.32
N ASP A 128 8.07 7.01 -7.06
CA ASP A 128 8.61 5.92 -7.86
C ASP A 128 7.76 4.65 -7.75
N LEU A 129 8.06 3.64 -8.56
CA LEU A 129 7.32 2.38 -8.62
C LEU A 129 7.27 1.68 -7.24
N HIS A 130 6.07 1.52 -6.69
CA HIS A 130 5.76 0.88 -5.41
C HIS A 130 4.40 0.17 -5.47
N TYR A 131 4.03 -0.56 -4.42
CA TYR A 131 2.65 -0.94 -4.14
C TYR A 131 2.37 -0.64 -2.65
N ASP A 132 1.10 -0.64 -2.24
CA ASP A 132 0.65 -0.14 -0.93
C ASP A 132 0.76 -1.16 0.21
N ILE A 133 1.98 -1.65 0.48
CA ILE A 133 2.30 -2.52 1.64
C ILE A 133 1.39 -3.77 1.69
N GLY A 134 1.28 -4.43 0.53
CA GLY A 134 0.44 -5.61 0.35
C GLY A 134 -1.06 -5.34 0.40
N ARG A 135 -1.53 -4.13 0.70
CA ARG A 135 -2.97 -3.82 0.75
C ARG A 135 -3.49 -3.29 -0.58
N SER A 136 -4.80 -3.33 -0.71
CA SER A 136 -5.53 -2.51 -1.67
C SER A 136 -5.57 -1.07 -1.19
N GLY A 137 -5.50 -0.14 -2.14
CA GLY A 137 -5.49 1.29 -1.90
C GLY A 137 -6.66 1.97 -2.61
N LEU A 138 -7.41 2.80 -1.90
CA LEU A 138 -8.34 3.74 -2.51
C LEU A 138 -7.75 5.14 -2.37
N SER A 139 -7.45 5.78 -3.49
CA SER A 139 -6.83 7.11 -3.52
C SER A 139 -7.68 8.11 -4.31
N THR A 140 -7.78 9.34 -3.81
CA THR A 140 -8.43 10.47 -4.48
C THR A 140 -7.58 11.73 -4.36
N VAL A 141 -7.83 12.70 -5.23
CA VAL A 141 -7.20 14.03 -5.15
C VAL A 141 -8.22 15.08 -4.75
N TYR A 142 -7.78 16.14 -4.07
CA TYR A 142 -8.66 17.21 -3.60
C TYR A 142 -8.38 18.54 -4.29
N GLY A 143 -9.43 19.34 -4.51
CA GLY A 143 -9.34 20.60 -5.24
C GLY A 143 -8.93 20.39 -6.70
N PRO A 144 -8.12 21.29 -7.30
CA PRO A 144 -7.60 21.16 -8.65
C PRO A 144 -6.26 20.41 -8.71
N CYS A 145 -5.95 19.62 -7.69
CA CYS A 145 -4.83 18.68 -7.73
C CYS A 145 -5.05 17.69 -8.88
N GLU A 146 -3.99 17.41 -9.63
CA GLU A 146 -4.02 16.43 -10.71
C GLU A 146 -2.80 15.54 -10.66
N LYS A 147 -3.04 14.26 -10.91
CA LYS A 147 -1.99 13.24 -10.95
C LYS A 147 -2.12 12.38 -12.19
N VAL A 148 -0.97 11.93 -12.68
CA VAL A 148 -0.86 10.87 -13.67
C VAL A 148 -0.25 9.66 -12.99
N LEU A 149 -0.95 8.53 -13.06
CA LEU A 149 -0.50 7.28 -12.49
C LEU A 149 -0.13 6.33 -13.63
N LEU A 150 0.99 5.63 -13.45
CA LEU A 150 1.33 4.46 -14.25
C LEU A 150 1.01 3.24 -13.40
N LEU A 151 0.15 2.37 -13.89
CA LEU A 151 -0.37 1.22 -13.15
C LEU A 151 -0.01 -0.06 -13.90
N PHE A 152 0.49 -1.06 -13.19
CA PHE A 152 0.82 -2.36 -13.77
C PHE A 152 0.05 -3.46 -13.05
N PRO A 153 -0.54 -4.43 -13.76
CA PRO A 153 -1.16 -5.59 -13.13
C PRO A 153 -0.12 -6.43 -12.37
N PRO A 154 -0.48 -7.06 -11.25
CA PRO A 154 0.43 -7.90 -10.48
C PRO A 154 0.58 -9.30 -11.11
N THR A 155 1.00 -9.35 -12.38
CA THR A 155 1.34 -10.61 -13.03
C THR A 155 2.63 -11.18 -12.41
N GLU A 156 2.85 -12.47 -12.55
CA GLU A 156 4.08 -13.12 -12.06
C GLU A 156 5.34 -12.40 -12.58
N LYS A 157 5.38 -12.12 -13.89
CA LYS A 157 6.47 -11.37 -14.53
C LYS A 157 6.66 -9.99 -13.91
N ASN A 158 5.58 -9.22 -13.74
CA ASN A 158 5.66 -7.87 -13.18
C ASN A 158 6.12 -7.88 -11.72
N LEU A 159 5.65 -8.84 -10.91
CA LEU A 159 6.07 -9.02 -9.53
C LEU A 159 7.55 -9.43 -9.44
N SER A 160 8.02 -10.33 -10.30
CA SER A 160 9.44 -10.71 -10.35
C SER A 160 10.34 -9.54 -10.77
N LEU A 161 9.94 -8.76 -11.80
CA LEU A 161 10.67 -7.56 -12.22
C LEU A 161 10.72 -6.54 -11.06
N PHE A 162 9.59 -6.30 -10.41
CA PHE A 162 9.51 -5.43 -9.24
C PHE A 162 10.49 -5.91 -8.16
N ALA A 163 10.40 -7.18 -7.74
CA ALA A 163 11.28 -7.75 -6.73
C ALA A 163 12.77 -7.64 -7.08
N SER A 164 13.15 -7.83 -8.35
CA SER A 164 14.56 -7.70 -8.78
C SER A 164 15.14 -6.28 -8.63
N THR A 165 14.29 -5.29 -8.36
CA THR A 165 14.69 -3.89 -8.13
C THR A 165 14.54 -3.46 -6.66
N ALA A 166 14.34 -4.40 -5.74
CA ALA A 166 14.26 -4.12 -4.30
C ALA A 166 15.50 -3.34 -3.82
N GLY A 167 15.27 -2.29 -3.02
CA GLY A 167 16.33 -1.42 -2.50
C GLY A 167 16.94 -0.45 -3.53
N LEU A 168 16.53 -0.48 -4.80
CA LEU A 168 17.03 0.44 -5.82
C LEU A 168 16.12 1.67 -5.97
N HIS A 169 16.73 2.82 -6.26
CA HIS A 169 16.01 4.02 -6.70
C HIS A 169 15.74 4.00 -8.21
N ASN A 170 14.76 4.80 -8.65
CA ASN A 170 14.34 4.99 -10.03
C ASN A 170 13.90 3.67 -10.69
N ARG A 171 13.15 2.86 -9.94
CA ARG A 171 12.66 1.54 -10.34
C ARG A 171 11.84 1.62 -11.61
N LEU A 172 10.95 2.61 -11.73
CA LEU A 172 10.16 2.81 -12.94
C LEU A 172 11.06 2.98 -14.18
N ALA A 173 12.13 3.76 -14.08
CA ALA A 173 13.06 3.97 -15.21
C ALA A 173 13.88 2.72 -15.56
N ARG A 174 14.03 1.77 -14.64
CA ARG A 174 14.83 0.55 -14.82
C ARG A 174 14.06 -0.60 -15.46
N ILE A 175 12.77 -0.70 -15.13
CA ILE A 175 11.93 -1.85 -15.49
C ILE A 175 10.60 -1.48 -16.13
N GLY A 176 10.17 -0.22 -16.13
CA GLY A 176 8.83 0.17 -16.59
C GLY A 176 8.56 -0.18 -18.06
N ASP A 177 9.58 -0.17 -18.91
CA ASP A 177 9.51 -0.59 -20.32
C ASP A 177 9.40 -2.12 -20.52
N LYS A 178 9.71 -2.90 -19.48
CA LYS A 178 9.66 -4.37 -19.47
C LYS A 178 8.39 -4.91 -18.82
N MET A 179 7.69 -4.08 -18.07
CA MET A 179 6.44 -4.44 -17.41
C MET A 179 5.30 -4.56 -18.43
N GLU A 180 4.41 -5.52 -18.22
CA GLU A 180 3.32 -5.80 -19.14
C GLU A 180 1.98 -5.25 -18.64
N GLY A 181 1.06 -4.97 -19.57
CA GLY A 181 -0.30 -4.54 -19.26
C GLY A 181 -0.40 -3.16 -18.60
N GLY A 182 0.61 -2.30 -18.78
CA GLY A 182 0.66 -0.98 -18.18
C GLY A 182 -0.49 -0.07 -18.61
N LEU A 183 -1.11 0.62 -17.66
CA LEU A 183 -2.14 1.63 -17.87
C LEU A 183 -1.64 3.00 -17.44
N VAL A 184 -2.03 4.04 -18.19
CA VAL A 184 -1.80 5.43 -17.81
C VAL A 184 -3.14 6.04 -17.41
N VAL A 185 -3.24 6.51 -16.17
CA VAL A 185 -4.48 7.05 -15.61
C VAL A 185 -4.27 8.49 -15.20
N ARG A 186 -5.15 9.40 -15.64
CA ARG A 186 -5.24 10.75 -15.10
C ARG A 186 -6.28 10.77 -13.98
N LEU A 187 -5.84 11.14 -12.78
CA LEU A 187 -6.67 11.28 -11.59
C LEU A 187 -6.95 12.75 -11.31
N GLN A 188 -8.23 13.07 -11.16
CA GLN A 188 -8.79 14.39 -10.85
C GLN A 188 -9.87 14.24 -9.77
N SER A 189 -10.28 15.34 -9.13
CA SER A 189 -11.06 15.30 -7.88
C SER A 189 -12.49 14.75 -7.98
N SER A 190 -13.00 14.49 -9.18
CA SER A 190 -14.27 13.81 -9.40
C SER A 190 -14.16 12.28 -9.34
N LEU A 191 -12.95 11.74 -9.24
CA LEU A 191 -12.66 10.31 -9.32
C LEU A 191 -11.74 9.90 -8.17
N ALA A 192 -11.96 8.69 -7.67
CA ALA A 192 -10.96 7.94 -6.93
C ALA A 192 -10.43 6.80 -7.81
N ILE A 193 -9.21 6.34 -7.52
CA ILE A 193 -8.62 5.14 -8.07
C ILE A 193 -8.63 4.05 -7.00
N ASP A 194 -9.25 2.94 -7.32
CA ASP A 194 -9.17 1.68 -6.58
C ASP A 194 -7.98 0.86 -7.15
N LEU A 195 -6.98 0.65 -6.31
CA LEU A 195 -5.74 -0.05 -6.61
C LEU A 195 -5.76 -1.39 -5.89
N PRO A 196 -5.80 -2.52 -6.63
CA PRO A 196 -5.82 -3.83 -6.00
C PRO A 196 -4.47 -4.18 -5.38
N SER A 197 -4.49 -5.06 -4.38
CA SER A 197 -3.29 -5.56 -3.69
C SER A 197 -2.22 -6.04 -4.67
N GLY A 198 -0.97 -5.64 -4.38
CA GLY A 198 0.21 -6.03 -5.14
C GLY A 198 0.40 -5.31 -6.48
N ALA A 199 -0.52 -4.46 -6.94
CA ALA A 199 -0.39 -3.75 -8.22
C ALA A 199 0.71 -2.67 -8.16
N PRO A 200 1.86 -2.86 -8.86
CA PRO A 200 2.90 -1.86 -8.87
C PRO A 200 2.44 -0.61 -9.60
N HIS A 201 2.73 0.55 -9.03
CA HIS A 201 2.33 1.82 -9.60
C HIS A 201 3.31 2.94 -9.26
N ALA A 202 3.32 3.97 -10.10
CA ALA A 202 4.09 5.18 -9.93
C ALA A 202 3.20 6.41 -10.14
N VAL A 203 3.50 7.52 -9.45
CA VAL A 203 2.61 8.68 -9.39
C VAL A 203 3.37 9.95 -9.74
N PHE A 204 2.87 10.68 -10.74
CA PHE A 204 3.38 11.98 -11.16
C PHE A 204 2.38 13.07 -10.81
N THR A 205 2.83 14.12 -10.14
CA THR A 205 1.96 15.27 -9.84
C THR A 205 2.06 16.30 -10.96
N THR A 206 0.99 16.42 -11.75
CA THR A 206 0.88 17.38 -12.85
C THR A 206 0.31 18.71 -12.38
N ALA A 207 -0.59 18.73 -11.42
CA ALA A 207 -0.99 19.95 -10.71
C ALA A 207 -0.85 19.72 -9.21
N GLY A 208 -0.17 20.63 -8.53
CA GLY A 208 0.10 20.52 -7.10
C GLY A 208 -1.18 20.42 -6.26
N GLY A 209 -1.09 19.73 -5.13
CA GLY A 209 -2.17 19.68 -4.14
C GLY A 209 -2.10 18.45 -3.24
N PHE A 210 -3.28 18.01 -2.81
CA PHE A 210 -3.48 16.93 -1.84
C PHE A 210 -3.96 15.67 -2.54
N LEU A 211 -3.39 14.52 -2.16
CA LEU A 211 -3.94 13.20 -2.45
C LEU A 211 -4.23 12.49 -1.14
N GLY A 212 -5.49 12.15 -0.91
CA GLY A 212 -5.92 11.33 0.21
C GLY A 212 -6.02 9.88 -0.21
N GLY A 213 -5.65 8.97 0.68
CA GLY A 213 -5.83 7.55 0.47
C GLY A 213 -6.11 6.79 1.76
N ILE A 214 -6.82 5.68 1.61
CA ILE A 214 -6.95 4.63 2.63
C ILE A 214 -6.44 3.32 2.03
N ASN A 215 -5.88 2.48 2.89
CA ASN A 215 -5.50 1.13 2.52
C ASN A 215 -6.33 0.12 3.30
N PHE A 216 -6.55 -1.06 2.71
CA PHE A 216 -7.35 -2.11 3.30
C PHE A 216 -7.07 -3.47 2.67
N SER A 217 -7.51 -4.54 3.36
CA SER A 217 -7.45 -5.89 2.81
C SER A 217 -8.85 -6.48 2.60
N THR A 218 -8.95 -7.31 1.57
CA THR A 218 -10.10 -8.20 1.34
C THR A 218 -9.63 -9.64 1.38
N VAL A 219 -10.52 -10.58 1.72
CA VAL A 219 -10.17 -12.01 1.79
C VAL A 219 -9.72 -12.51 0.42
N GLU A 220 -10.43 -12.10 -0.62
CA GLU A 220 -10.19 -12.49 -2.01
C GLU A 220 -8.82 -12.07 -2.54
N GLU A 221 -8.17 -11.11 -1.87
CA GLU A 221 -6.84 -10.61 -2.25
C GLU A 221 -5.70 -11.29 -1.49
N LEU A 222 -5.96 -12.07 -0.44
CA LEU A 222 -4.91 -12.79 0.29
C LEU A 222 -3.99 -13.62 -0.62
N PRO A 223 -4.50 -14.35 -1.65
CA PRO A 223 -3.63 -15.05 -2.58
C PRO A 223 -2.66 -14.16 -3.35
N ILE A 224 -3.09 -12.96 -3.78
CA ILE A 224 -2.19 -12.04 -4.50
C ILE A 224 -1.22 -11.33 -3.55
N MET A 225 -1.63 -11.08 -2.31
CA MET A 225 -0.75 -10.58 -1.24
C MET A 225 0.39 -11.57 -0.97
N ALA A 226 0.07 -12.85 -0.76
CA ALA A 226 1.06 -13.91 -0.55
C ALA A 226 2.01 -14.02 -1.74
N ARG A 227 1.49 -14.00 -2.98
CA ARG A 227 2.30 -14.04 -4.20
C ARG A 227 3.28 -12.87 -4.31
N ALA A 228 2.84 -11.65 -3.96
CA ALA A 228 3.71 -10.47 -3.95
C ALA A 228 4.83 -10.59 -2.91
N ILE A 229 4.55 -11.17 -1.74
CA ILE A 229 5.56 -11.47 -0.72
C ILE A 229 6.54 -12.54 -1.22
N LEU A 230 6.04 -13.66 -1.73
CA LEU A 230 6.83 -14.78 -2.27
C LEU A 230 7.83 -14.30 -3.33
N ALA A 231 7.39 -13.45 -4.25
CA ALA A 231 8.26 -12.88 -5.29
C ALA A 231 9.48 -12.13 -4.72
N GLN A 232 9.35 -11.56 -3.52
CA GLN A 232 10.40 -10.78 -2.87
C GLN A 232 11.24 -11.55 -1.86
N LEU A 233 10.83 -12.75 -1.44
CA LEU A 233 11.58 -13.53 -0.45
C LEU A 233 13.02 -13.81 -0.91
N SER A 234 13.24 -14.05 -2.20
CA SER A 234 14.58 -14.26 -2.78
C SER A 234 15.53 -13.07 -2.59
N VAL A 235 14.98 -11.86 -2.43
CA VAL A 235 15.72 -10.61 -2.23
C VAL A 235 15.56 -10.06 -0.82
N PHE A 236 15.07 -10.85 0.14
CA PHE A 236 14.76 -10.44 1.52
C PHE A 236 15.85 -9.57 2.16
N LYS A 237 17.12 -9.98 2.01
CA LYS A 237 18.28 -9.27 2.56
C LYS A 237 18.44 -7.82 2.10
N HIS A 238 17.86 -7.43 0.96
CA HIS A 238 17.98 -6.09 0.40
C HIS A 238 16.91 -5.12 0.94
N ASN A 239 15.78 -5.65 1.43
CA ASN A 239 14.69 -4.83 1.95
C ASN A 239 13.88 -5.58 3.02
N PRO A 240 14.52 -5.97 4.15
CA PRO A 240 13.87 -6.81 5.15
C PRO A 240 12.66 -6.11 5.78
N ASP A 241 12.78 -4.83 6.12
CA ASP A 241 11.73 -4.10 6.84
C ASP A 241 10.41 -4.04 6.07
N ALA A 242 10.44 -3.74 4.77
CA ALA A 242 9.24 -3.69 3.95
C ALA A 242 8.59 -5.08 3.81
N ILE A 243 9.39 -6.13 3.59
CA ILE A 243 8.87 -7.50 3.44
C ILE A 243 8.29 -8.00 4.77
N LEU A 244 8.94 -7.68 5.89
CA LEU A 244 8.42 -7.99 7.22
C LEU A 244 7.10 -7.26 7.52
N GLU A 245 6.96 -6.02 7.05
CA GLU A 245 5.71 -5.27 7.13
C GLU A 245 4.59 -5.93 6.30
N ASP A 246 4.88 -6.30 5.04
CA ASP A 246 3.93 -7.02 4.19
C ASP A 246 3.49 -8.35 4.82
N ILE A 247 4.42 -9.12 5.38
CA ILE A 247 4.12 -10.37 6.09
C ILE A 247 3.19 -10.11 7.28
N LYS A 248 3.46 -9.08 8.10
CA LYS A 248 2.58 -8.73 9.23
C LYS A 248 1.18 -8.36 8.78
N VAL A 249 1.07 -7.55 7.72
CA VAL A 249 -0.22 -7.16 7.14
C VAL A 249 -0.97 -8.39 6.65
N TYR A 250 -0.31 -9.26 5.89
CA TYR A 250 -0.89 -10.52 5.41
C TYR A 250 -1.39 -11.41 6.56
N LEU A 251 -0.57 -11.66 7.58
CA LEU A 251 -0.95 -12.50 8.72
C LEU A 251 -2.14 -11.92 9.49
N SER A 252 -2.20 -10.60 9.66
CA SER A 252 -3.33 -9.92 10.30
C SER A 252 -4.60 -10.08 9.47
N ALA A 253 -4.52 -9.89 8.16
CA ALA A 253 -5.66 -10.03 7.26
C ALA A 253 -6.14 -11.48 7.17
N LEU A 254 -5.24 -12.46 7.11
CA LEU A 254 -5.55 -13.88 7.15
C LEU A 254 -6.24 -14.27 8.46
N GLN A 255 -5.74 -13.79 9.60
CA GLN A 255 -6.39 -14.04 10.89
C GLN A 255 -7.83 -13.49 10.90
N SER A 256 -8.06 -12.29 10.37
CA SER A 256 -9.42 -11.76 10.22
C SER A 256 -10.26 -12.61 9.29
N ALA A 257 -9.73 -12.99 8.12
CA ALA A 257 -10.43 -13.78 7.12
C ALA A 257 -10.97 -15.10 7.66
N LEU A 258 -10.17 -15.82 8.45
CA LEU A 258 -10.58 -17.08 9.07
C LEU A 258 -11.75 -16.93 10.06
N ASN A 259 -11.99 -15.72 10.58
CA ASN A 259 -13.12 -15.42 11.46
C ASN A 259 -14.38 -14.93 10.70
N LEU A 260 -14.29 -14.72 9.39
CA LEU A 260 -15.39 -14.20 8.56
C LEU A 260 -16.23 -15.28 7.88
N ASP A 261 -15.88 -16.56 8.06
CA ASP A 261 -16.53 -17.71 7.42
C ASP A 261 -16.73 -17.52 5.89
N PRO A 262 -15.65 -17.28 5.13
CA PRO A 262 -15.74 -17.01 3.71
C PRO A 262 -16.24 -18.25 2.94
N PRO A 263 -16.89 -18.06 1.78
CA PRO A 263 -17.24 -19.15 0.87
C PRO A 263 -16.04 -20.05 0.55
N HIS A 264 -16.27 -21.35 0.36
CA HIS A 264 -15.19 -22.33 0.14
C HIS A 264 -14.29 -21.98 -1.05
N ASP A 265 -14.86 -21.46 -2.14
CA ASP A 265 -14.14 -21.02 -3.34
C ASP A 265 -13.22 -19.80 -3.11
N VAL A 266 -13.44 -19.06 -2.00
CA VAL A 266 -12.57 -17.99 -1.53
C VAL A 266 -11.60 -18.50 -0.45
N LEU A 267 -12.08 -19.37 0.45
CA LEU A 267 -11.31 -19.91 1.57
C LEU A 267 -10.18 -20.82 1.12
N ALA A 268 -10.43 -21.74 0.18
CA ALA A 268 -9.43 -22.72 -0.25
C ALA A 268 -8.16 -22.05 -0.83
N PRO A 269 -8.26 -21.13 -1.82
CA PRO A 269 -7.09 -20.40 -2.32
C PRO A 269 -6.39 -19.57 -1.24
N THR A 270 -7.15 -19.06 -0.26
CA THR A 270 -6.60 -18.31 0.87
C THR A 270 -5.71 -19.21 1.74
N ILE A 271 -6.18 -20.41 2.08
CA ILE A 271 -5.41 -21.40 2.87
C ILE A 271 -4.19 -21.88 2.08
N GLU A 272 -4.35 -22.23 0.81
CA GLU A 272 -3.24 -22.63 -0.06
C GLU A 272 -2.14 -21.56 -0.09
N SER A 273 -2.51 -20.31 -0.26
CA SER A 273 -1.56 -19.19 -0.29
C SER A 273 -0.80 -19.00 1.04
N TRP A 274 -1.43 -19.34 2.18
CA TRP A 274 -0.76 -19.37 3.47
C TRP A 274 0.26 -20.50 3.55
N LEU A 275 -0.12 -21.71 3.16
CA LEU A 275 0.76 -22.88 3.21
C LEU A 275 2.02 -22.65 2.35
N ASP A 276 1.85 -22.13 1.14
CA ASP A 276 2.97 -21.80 0.24
C ASP A 276 3.92 -20.77 0.87
N LEU A 277 3.34 -19.72 1.46
CA LEU A 277 4.11 -18.67 2.12
C LEU A 277 4.82 -19.18 3.37
N GLU A 278 4.15 -19.98 4.21
CA GLU A 278 4.72 -20.56 5.43
C GLU A 278 5.90 -21.48 5.12
N LEU A 279 5.73 -22.39 4.15
CA LEU A 279 6.79 -23.28 3.69
C LEU A 279 8.00 -22.50 3.16
N SER A 280 7.74 -21.48 2.34
CA SER A 280 8.80 -20.64 1.78
C SER A 280 9.53 -19.83 2.86
N MET A 281 8.81 -19.27 3.83
CA MET A 281 9.39 -18.55 4.96
C MET A 281 10.21 -19.47 5.88
N ALA A 282 9.79 -20.72 6.07
CA ALA A 282 10.52 -21.69 6.89
C ALA A 282 11.91 -22.02 6.33
N SER A 283 12.12 -21.86 5.02
CA SER A 283 13.44 -22.04 4.36
C SER A 283 14.42 -20.90 4.62
N ILE A 284 13.98 -19.79 5.24
CA ILE A 284 14.80 -18.61 5.53
C ILE A 284 14.96 -18.50 7.05
N ASP A 285 16.18 -18.69 7.56
CA ASP A 285 16.46 -18.74 9.01
C ASP A 285 15.85 -17.57 9.79
N SER A 286 16.00 -16.34 9.28
CA SER A 286 15.47 -15.12 9.92
C SER A 286 13.94 -15.02 9.93
N LEU A 287 13.24 -15.79 9.07
CA LEU A 287 11.79 -15.80 8.95
C LEU A 287 11.13 -17.03 9.56
N SER A 288 11.88 -18.12 9.76
CA SER A 288 11.39 -19.37 10.34
C SER A 288 10.62 -19.14 11.66
N GLY A 289 11.19 -18.33 12.55
CA GLY A 289 10.61 -17.93 13.84
C GLY A 289 9.86 -16.60 13.85
N TYR A 290 9.57 -15.98 12.70
CA TYR A 290 8.89 -14.68 12.65
C TYR A 290 7.39 -14.81 12.96
N CYS A 291 6.84 -13.84 13.72
CA CYS A 291 5.42 -13.79 14.11
C CYS A 291 4.86 -15.12 14.69
N PRO A 292 5.51 -15.74 15.69
CA PRO A 292 5.13 -17.07 16.17
C PRO A 292 3.75 -17.08 16.85
N LYS A 293 3.32 -15.95 17.41
CA LYS A 293 2.00 -15.81 18.03
C LYS A 293 0.89 -15.82 16.98
N GLU A 294 1.09 -15.09 15.89
CA GLU A 294 0.17 -15.01 14.77
C GLU A 294 0.07 -16.37 14.08
N LYS A 295 1.21 -17.03 13.78
CA LYS A 295 1.23 -18.40 13.22
C LYS A 295 0.44 -19.38 14.08
N LYS A 296 0.65 -19.36 15.40
CA LYS A 296 -0.09 -20.22 16.34
C LYS A 296 -1.60 -19.96 16.31
N ARG A 297 -2.03 -18.69 16.19
CA ARG A 297 -3.46 -18.33 16.08
C ARG A 297 -4.07 -18.80 14.77
N ILE A 298 -3.35 -18.64 13.66
CA ILE A 298 -3.77 -19.14 12.35
C ILE A 298 -3.92 -20.66 12.39
N LEU A 299 -2.92 -21.39 12.90
CA LEU A 299 -3.00 -22.84 13.03
C LEU A 299 -4.17 -23.29 13.92
N ALA A 300 -4.45 -22.59 15.02
CA ALA A 300 -5.61 -22.88 15.86
C ALA A 300 -6.93 -22.67 15.10
N ALA A 301 -7.09 -21.54 14.40
CA ALA A 301 -8.28 -21.26 13.61
C ALA A 301 -8.46 -22.28 12.46
N LEU A 302 -7.38 -22.67 11.79
CA LEU A 302 -7.40 -23.73 10.77
C LEU A 302 -7.82 -25.08 11.36
N ASN A 303 -7.40 -25.41 12.58
CA ASN A 303 -7.82 -26.63 13.25
C ASN A 303 -9.32 -26.64 13.57
N ASP A 304 -9.88 -25.48 13.93
CA ASP A 304 -11.32 -25.33 14.18
C ASP A 304 -12.16 -25.45 12.90
N LEU A 305 -11.55 -25.22 11.72
CA LEU A 305 -12.17 -25.42 10.41
C LEU A 305 -12.13 -26.88 9.92
N ARG A 306 -11.21 -27.72 10.44
CA ARG A 306 -11.07 -29.15 10.05
C ARG A 306 -12.38 -29.97 10.14
N PRO A 307 -13.30 -29.75 11.09
CA PRO A 307 -14.51 -30.57 11.17
C PRO A 307 -15.57 -30.28 10.11
N LEU A 308 -15.47 -29.19 9.31
CA LEU A 308 -16.66 -28.62 8.68
C LEU A 308 -16.87 -28.89 7.18
N GLN A 309 -15.88 -29.27 6.38
CA GLN A 309 -16.13 -29.42 4.93
C GLN A 309 -15.23 -30.47 4.26
N CYS A 310 -15.54 -31.76 4.42
CA CYS A 310 -15.23 -32.72 3.35
C CYS A 310 -16.50 -33.37 2.81
N ASN A 311 -16.88 -32.98 1.59
CA ASN A 311 -17.87 -33.72 0.78
C ASN A 311 -17.35 -35.11 0.35
N CYS A 312 -16.10 -35.43 0.62
CA CYS A 312 -15.49 -36.75 0.38
C CYS A 312 -15.88 -37.81 1.41
N GLY A 313 -16.57 -37.43 2.51
CA GLY A 313 -16.98 -38.36 3.57
C GLY A 313 -15.84 -38.89 4.45
N ALA A 314 -14.60 -38.40 4.30
CA ALA A 314 -13.50 -38.75 5.17
C ALA A 314 -13.59 -37.96 6.49
N ILE A 315 -14.21 -38.57 7.50
CA ILE A 315 -14.10 -38.13 8.88
C ILE A 315 -12.82 -38.77 9.44
N GLY A 316 -11.77 -37.97 9.66
CA GLY A 316 -10.58 -38.38 10.41
C GLY A 316 -9.23 -37.95 9.83
N ASP A 317 -8.38 -37.42 10.70
CA ASP A 317 -6.90 -37.30 10.68
C ASP A 317 -6.13 -36.82 9.44
N HIS A 318 -6.78 -36.40 8.36
CA HIS A 318 -6.05 -35.75 7.27
C HIS A 318 -5.56 -34.36 7.71
N LEU A 319 -4.24 -34.16 7.68
CA LEU A 319 -3.64 -32.84 7.84
C LEU A 319 -4.12 -31.96 6.68
N ILE A 320 -4.43 -30.70 6.95
CA ILE A 320 -4.80 -29.68 5.93
C ILE A 320 -3.81 -29.73 4.75
N GLU A 321 -2.52 -29.94 5.04
CA GLU A 321 -1.46 -30.10 4.05
C GLU A 321 -1.66 -31.26 3.06
N GLU A 322 -2.28 -32.37 3.47
CA GLU A 322 -2.54 -33.51 2.58
C GLU A 322 -3.76 -33.28 1.69
N HIS A 323 -4.72 -32.47 2.14
CA HIS A 323 -5.96 -32.20 1.42
C HIS A 323 -5.77 -31.24 0.24
N PHE A 324 -4.93 -30.22 0.40
CA PHE A 324 -4.68 -29.19 -0.62
C PHE A 324 -3.47 -29.50 -1.54
N LYS A 325 -2.73 -30.59 -1.31
CA LYS A 325 -1.62 -31.03 -2.17
C LYS A 325 -2.04 -31.80 -3.44
N GLY A 326 -3.34 -31.96 -3.70
CA GLY A 326 -3.87 -32.87 -4.72
C GLY A 326 -4.73 -32.26 -5.85
N GLY A 327 -4.73 -30.93 -6.03
CA GLY A 327 -5.51 -30.22 -7.07
C GLY A 327 -4.67 -29.77 -8.26
#